data_AF-S4WCT2-F1
#
_entry.id   AF-S4WCT2-F1
#
_cell.length_a   1.000
_cell.length_b   1.000
_cell.length_c   1.000
_cell.angle_alpha   90.00
_cell.angle_beta   90.00
_cell.angle_gamma   90.00
#
_symmetry.space_group_name_H-M   'P 1'
#
loop_
_entity.id
_entity.type
_entity.pdbx_description
1 polymer ?
#
loop_
_entity_poly.entity_id
_entity_poly.type
_entity_poly.pdbx_seq_one_letter_code
_entity_poly.pdbx_strand_id
1 'polypeptide(L)'
;MGLPPKDRTLPPSKPVWKPFLSVFGASRMRVRRWASRSGTGCAWGVPDMCRTCSMARGDRHVYMAYVGVGWAMARLPRVRWSQLYAPDPLLRWLVLDGYGFHQAYFHTERYVHRQYRPRTFPWPAEGPAGYGVRVIDQGVGRAIWFVGGTDADHVADLIAGFPEHRRADLYAGAGLAATYAGGAAEAELIRFRERAGEYRAAVAQGSAFAAGARVRAGLVVPHNELATSVFCGMTPAEAAKVTDATVPRDTPDAVPAYERWRRAVAAEFQARS
;
A
#
# COMPACT_ATOMS: atom_id res chain seq x y z
N MET A 1 1.57 -53.85 27.89
CA MET A 1 2.33 -52.90 27.04
C MET A 1 1.84 -53.04 25.61
N GLY A 2 1.04 -52.10 25.13
CA GLY A 2 0.56 -52.09 23.75
C GLY A 2 0.36 -50.64 23.31
N LEU A 3 1.24 -50.15 22.46
CA LEU A 3 1.18 -48.82 21.85
C LEU A 3 -0.04 -48.73 20.91
N PRO A 4 -0.73 -47.58 20.83
CA PRO A 4 -1.77 -47.37 19.83
C PRO A 4 -1.16 -47.10 18.44
N PRO A 5 -1.89 -47.39 17.35
CA PRO A 5 -1.41 -47.20 15.98
C PRO A 5 -1.43 -45.72 15.60
N LYS A 6 -0.33 -45.26 14.97
CA LYS A 6 -0.24 -43.96 14.30
C LYS A 6 -0.94 -44.05 12.95
N ASP A 7 -1.96 -43.21 12.74
CA ASP A 7 -2.50 -42.95 11.40
C ASP A 7 -2.83 -41.46 11.22
N ARG A 8 -2.83 -41.04 9.94
CA ARG A 8 -3.12 -39.74 9.33
C ARG A 8 -1.96 -38.75 9.25
N THR A 9 -1.11 -39.02 8.27
CA THR A 9 -0.45 -37.96 7.49
C THR A 9 -1.51 -37.10 6.77
N LEU A 10 -1.61 -35.82 7.15
CA LEU A 10 -2.33 -34.80 6.39
C LEU A 10 -1.56 -34.51 5.07
N PRO A 11 -2.24 -34.37 3.92
CA PRO A 11 -1.57 -33.98 2.69
C PRO A 11 -1.14 -32.50 2.75
N PRO A 12 -0.02 -32.12 2.11
CA PRO A 12 0.46 -30.74 2.12
C PRO A 12 -0.55 -29.82 1.40
N SER A 13 -0.91 -28.73 2.06
CA SER A 13 -1.74 -27.67 1.48
C SER A 13 -1.07 -27.10 0.24
N LYS A 14 -1.77 -27.16 -0.89
CA LYS A 14 -1.30 -26.54 -2.14
C LYS A 14 -1.29 -25.02 -1.96
N PRO A 15 -0.21 -24.31 -2.32
CA PRO A 15 -0.16 -22.86 -2.23
C PRO A 15 -1.13 -22.22 -3.24
N VAL A 16 -2.17 -21.56 -2.73
CA VAL A 16 -3.12 -20.73 -3.49
C VAL A 16 -2.44 -19.38 -3.83
N TRP A 17 -1.37 -19.38 -4.63
CA TRP A 17 -0.55 -18.17 -4.86
C TRP A 17 -0.13 -17.94 -6.32
N LYS A 18 -0.81 -18.56 -7.29
CA LYS A 18 -0.54 -18.32 -8.72
C LYS A 18 -1.26 -17.13 -9.39
N PRO A 19 -2.41 -16.59 -8.93
CA PRO A 19 -3.02 -15.47 -9.65
C PRO A 19 -2.30 -14.13 -9.39
N PHE A 20 -1.64 -13.95 -8.24
CA PHE A 20 -1.07 -12.65 -7.85
C PHE A 20 0.18 -12.27 -8.66
N LEU A 21 1.02 -13.25 -9.02
CA LEU A 21 2.17 -13.04 -9.90
C LEU A 21 1.78 -12.89 -11.38
N SER A 22 0.59 -13.35 -11.79
CA SER A 22 0.07 -13.18 -13.15
C SER A 22 -0.27 -11.73 -13.46
N VAL A 23 -0.64 -10.94 -12.46
CA VAL A 23 -0.87 -9.49 -12.60
C VAL A 23 0.45 -8.72 -12.69
N PHE A 24 1.57 -9.32 -12.26
CA PHE A 24 2.88 -8.66 -12.12
C PHE A 24 4.03 -9.34 -12.89
N GLY A 25 3.73 -10.18 -13.90
CA GLY A 25 4.67 -10.59 -14.96
C GLY A 25 6.11 -10.89 -14.51
N ALA A 26 6.31 -11.74 -13.50
CA ALA A 26 7.64 -12.10 -13.04
C ALA A 26 8.16 -13.38 -13.72
N SER A 27 8.54 -13.27 -15.00
CA SER A 27 9.41 -14.27 -15.63
C SER A 27 10.87 -13.83 -15.47
N ARG A 28 11.68 -14.72 -14.87
CA ARG A 28 13.12 -14.57 -14.62
C ARG A 28 13.85 -13.89 -15.78
N MET A 29 14.20 -12.61 -15.64
CA MET A 29 15.07 -11.93 -16.60
C MET A 29 16.54 -12.17 -16.21
N ARG A 30 17.13 -13.23 -16.78
CA ARG A 30 18.56 -13.50 -16.71
C ARG A 30 19.25 -12.57 -17.73
N VAL A 31 20.07 -11.65 -17.23
CA VAL A 31 20.86 -10.72 -18.06
C VAL A 31 21.87 -11.54 -18.88
N ARG A 32 21.63 -11.70 -20.20
CA ARG A 32 22.68 -11.78 -21.25
C ARG A 32 22.07 -11.90 -22.66
N ARG A 33 22.55 -11.00 -23.54
CA ARG A 33 22.50 -10.97 -25.02
C ARG A 33 21.16 -11.25 -25.69
N TRP A 34 20.48 -10.16 -26.06
CA TRP A 34 19.71 -10.10 -27.29
C TRP A 34 20.21 -8.91 -28.09
N ALA A 35 21.18 -9.16 -28.96
CA ALA A 35 21.62 -8.25 -30.01
C ALA A 35 21.33 -8.94 -31.34
N SER A 36 20.76 -8.16 -32.26
CA SER A 36 20.49 -8.42 -33.68
C SER A 36 19.39 -9.43 -34.04
N ARG A 37 18.19 -8.93 -34.35
CA ARG A 37 17.75 -8.63 -35.74
C ARG A 37 16.35 -8.00 -35.77
N SER A 38 16.15 -7.16 -36.79
CA SER A 38 14.90 -6.54 -37.29
C SER A 38 14.19 -5.49 -36.42
N GLY A 39 14.60 -4.22 -36.61
CA GLY A 39 13.73 -3.24 -37.28
C GLY A 39 12.61 -2.56 -36.50
N THR A 40 12.95 -1.77 -35.48
CA THR A 40 12.39 -0.43 -35.15
C THR A 40 12.97 -0.04 -33.78
N GLY A 41 13.89 0.92 -33.77
CA GLY A 41 14.61 1.29 -32.57
C GLY A 41 13.71 2.03 -31.58
N CYS A 42 13.31 1.37 -30.50
CA CYS A 42 12.90 2.04 -29.27
C CYS A 42 14.09 2.04 -28.31
N ALA A 43 14.81 3.16 -28.29
CA ALA A 43 15.87 3.43 -27.34
C ALA A 43 15.26 3.69 -25.95
N TRP A 44 15.71 2.91 -24.97
CA TRP A 44 15.42 3.13 -23.56
C TRP A 44 16.06 4.45 -23.11
N GLY A 45 15.24 5.40 -22.64
CA GLY A 45 15.75 6.66 -22.06
C GLY A 45 14.94 7.93 -22.36
N VAL A 46 13.71 7.86 -22.87
CA VAL A 46 12.92 9.06 -23.17
C VAL A 46 11.95 9.38 -22.02
N PRO A 47 11.90 10.62 -21.50
CA PRO A 47 10.96 11.08 -20.46
C PRO A 47 9.46 10.93 -20.80
N ASP A 48 9.14 10.52 -22.02
CA ASP A 48 7.77 10.54 -22.53
C ASP A 48 6.91 9.34 -22.13
N MET A 49 7.47 8.19 -21.76
CA MET A 49 6.63 7.01 -21.47
C MET A 49 5.73 7.22 -20.23
N CYS A 50 6.21 7.93 -19.20
CA CYS A 50 5.37 8.38 -18.09
C CYS A 50 4.37 9.47 -18.49
N ARG A 51 4.74 10.31 -19.47
CA ARG A 51 3.91 11.41 -19.98
C ARG A 51 2.75 10.89 -20.83
N THR A 52 2.99 9.90 -21.69
CA THR A 52 1.98 9.31 -22.58
C THR A 52 0.94 8.47 -21.83
N CYS A 53 1.32 7.85 -20.71
CA CYS A 53 0.36 7.12 -19.87
C CYS A 53 -0.71 8.06 -19.25
N SER A 54 -0.39 9.35 -19.08
CA SER A 54 -1.28 10.35 -18.50
C SER A 54 -2.42 10.81 -19.43
N MET A 55 -2.47 10.37 -20.69
CA MET A 55 -3.58 10.70 -21.60
C MET A 55 -4.76 9.74 -21.39
N ALA A 56 -5.79 10.23 -20.68
CA ALA A 56 -7.13 9.67 -20.45
C ALA A 56 -7.27 8.31 -19.71
N ARG A 57 -6.35 7.35 -19.87
CA ARG A 57 -6.41 6.03 -19.20
C ARG A 57 -5.55 5.92 -17.94
N GLY A 58 -4.37 6.57 -17.89
CA GLY A 58 -3.52 6.56 -16.70
C GLY A 58 -4.07 7.41 -15.55
N ASP A 59 -4.92 8.40 -15.83
CA ASP A 59 -5.52 9.25 -14.80
C ASP A 59 -6.47 8.46 -13.87
N ARG A 60 -7.16 7.44 -14.41
CA ARG A 60 -7.99 6.51 -13.64
C ARG A 60 -7.20 5.63 -12.66
N HIS A 61 -5.90 5.45 -12.93
CA HIS A 61 -5.00 4.62 -12.13
C HIS A 61 -3.84 5.41 -11.54
N VAL A 62 -3.97 6.73 -11.40
CA VAL A 62 -2.90 7.61 -10.94
C VAL A 62 -2.31 7.13 -9.61
N TYR A 63 -3.14 6.70 -8.65
CA TYR A 63 -2.67 6.15 -7.38
C TYR A 63 -1.73 4.94 -7.55
N MET A 64 -2.06 4.02 -8.45
CA MET A 64 -1.23 2.85 -8.74
C MET A 64 0.03 3.20 -9.51
N ALA A 65 -0.02 4.20 -10.38
CA ALA A 65 1.17 4.69 -11.07
C ALA A 65 2.21 5.22 -10.05
N TYR A 66 1.79 6.05 -9.08
CA TYR A 66 2.68 6.59 -8.06
C TYR A 66 3.25 5.48 -7.14
N VAL A 67 2.41 4.53 -6.71
CA VAL A 67 2.88 3.35 -5.96
C VAL A 67 3.91 2.56 -6.77
N GLY A 68 3.68 2.37 -8.08
CA GLY A 68 4.60 1.71 -8.99
C GLY A 68 5.94 2.44 -9.16
N VAL A 69 5.93 3.77 -9.18
CA VAL A 69 7.16 4.59 -9.14
C VAL A 69 7.94 4.33 -7.84
N GLY A 70 7.25 4.11 -6.72
CA GLY A 70 7.87 3.71 -5.45
C GLY A 70 8.58 2.35 -5.51
N TRP A 71 7.97 1.37 -6.18
CA TRP A 71 8.58 0.07 -6.44
C TRP A 71 9.82 0.19 -7.34
N ALA A 72 9.76 1.06 -8.35
CA ALA A 72 10.92 1.36 -9.19
C ALA A 72 12.03 2.04 -8.37
N MET A 73 11.69 3.01 -7.51
CA MET A 73 12.64 3.70 -6.61
C MET A 73 13.40 2.69 -5.74
N ALA A 74 12.73 1.64 -5.23
CA ALA A 74 13.34 0.63 -4.39
C ALA A 74 14.40 -0.22 -5.10
N ARG A 75 14.39 -0.26 -6.44
CA ARG A 75 15.33 -1.03 -7.28
C ARG A 75 16.36 -0.16 -8.00
N LEU A 76 16.14 1.15 -8.06
CA LEU A 76 17.03 2.08 -8.74
C LEU A 76 18.14 2.58 -7.81
N PRO A 77 19.37 2.76 -8.33
CA PRO A 77 20.42 3.47 -7.59
C PRO A 77 19.97 4.86 -7.16
N ARG A 78 20.36 5.29 -5.95
CA ARG A 78 19.95 6.58 -5.36
C ARG A 78 20.21 7.79 -6.26
N VAL A 79 21.28 7.75 -7.06
CA VAL A 79 21.64 8.81 -8.02
C VAL A 79 20.57 9.05 -9.10
N ARG A 80 19.67 8.10 -9.32
CA ARG A 80 18.56 8.22 -10.30
C ARG A 80 17.25 8.68 -9.67
N TRP A 81 17.17 8.86 -8.35
CA TRP A 81 15.92 9.23 -7.70
C TRP A 81 15.41 10.62 -8.09
N SER A 82 16.31 11.53 -8.50
CA SER A 82 15.94 12.85 -9.05
C SER A 82 15.24 12.77 -10.40
N GLN A 83 15.32 11.63 -11.10
CA GLN A 83 14.68 11.41 -12.41
C GLN A 83 13.27 10.81 -12.27
N LEU A 84 12.81 10.53 -11.05
CA LEU A 84 11.49 9.95 -10.81
C LEU A 84 10.41 11.02 -11.03
N TYR A 85 9.47 10.72 -11.92
CA TYR A 85 8.38 11.62 -12.25
C TYR A 85 7.21 11.45 -11.28
N ALA A 86 6.97 12.47 -10.46
CA ALA A 86 5.86 12.55 -9.51
C ALA A 86 5.41 14.02 -9.34
N PRO A 87 4.78 14.61 -10.38
CA PRO A 87 4.51 16.05 -10.42
C PRO A 87 3.53 16.53 -9.35
N ASP A 88 2.55 15.69 -8.97
CA ASP A 88 1.50 16.05 -8.03
C ASP A 88 2.07 16.19 -6.59
N PRO A 89 2.02 17.39 -5.97
CA PRO A 89 2.50 17.62 -4.61
C PRO A 89 1.78 16.81 -3.52
N LEU A 90 0.51 16.47 -3.74
CA LEU A 90 -0.31 15.70 -2.82
C LEU A 90 -0.07 14.19 -3.01
N LEU A 91 -0.04 13.72 -4.26
CA LEU A 91 0.06 12.28 -4.54
C LEU A 91 1.50 11.74 -4.53
N ARG A 92 2.53 12.58 -4.66
CA ARG A 92 3.95 12.15 -4.63
C ARG A 92 4.32 11.32 -3.41
N TRP A 93 3.63 11.50 -2.29
CA TRP A 93 3.85 10.71 -1.07
C TRP A 93 3.56 9.22 -1.28
N LEU A 94 2.66 8.85 -2.20
CA LEU A 94 2.38 7.46 -2.53
C LEU A 94 3.57 6.72 -3.16
N VAL A 95 4.56 7.45 -3.67
CA VAL A 95 5.84 6.87 -4.08
C VAL A 95 6.59 6.29 -2.86
N LEU A 96 6.56 6.99 -1.71
CA LEU A 96 7.20 6.50 -0.48
C LEU A 96 6.40 5.37 0.17
N ASP A 97 5.07 5.41 0.06
CA ASP A 97 4.22 4.27 0.44
C ASP A 97 4.58 3.04 -0.40
N GLY A 98 4.65 3.19 -1.73
CA GLY A 98 5.07 2.10 -2.63
C GLY A 98 6.48 1.60 -2.34
N TYR A 99 7.42 2.50 -2.04
CA TYR A 99 8.78 2.15 -1.63
C TYR A 99 8.78 1.35 -0.32
N GLY A 100 8.07 1.81 0.71
CA GLY A 100 7.95 1.12 2.00
C GLY A 100 7.32 -0.26 1.87
N PHE A 101 6.28 -0.37 1.04
CA PHE A 101 5.64 -1.64 0.73
C PHE A 101 6.62 -2.62 0.07
N HIS A 102 7.33 -2.18 -0.97
CA HIS A 102 8.35 -3.02 -1.60
C HIS A 102 9.42 -3.47 -0.58
N GLN A 103 9.96 -2.54 0.21
CA GLN A 103 11.02 -2.85 1.18
C GLN A 103 10.56 -3.88 2.21
N ALA A 104 9.38 -3.70 2.81
CA ALA A 104 8.88 -4.65 3.81
C ALA A 104 8.46 -5.99 3.21
N TYR A 105 7.98 -6.02 1.96
CA TYR A 105 7.59 -7.27 1.31
C TYR A 105 8.81 -8.14 0.93
N PHE A 106 9.88 -7.53 0.40
CA PHE A 106 11.08 -8.28 -0.03
C PHE A 106 12.16 -8.40 1.06
N HIS A 107 12.10 -7.56 2.10
CA HIS A 107 13.04 -7.56 3.22
C HIS A 107 12.29 -7.59 4.57
N THR A 108 11.34 -8.51 4.68
CA THR A 108 10.44 -8.70 5.84
C THR A 108 11.18 -8.77 7.16
N GLU A 109 12.24 -9.57 7.25
CA GLU A 109 13.07 -9.66 8.45
C GLU A 109 13.58 -8.30 8.92
N ARG A 110 14.02 -7.46 7.99
CA ARG A 110 14.60 -6.15 8.30
C ARG A 110 13.53 -5.13 8.70
N TYR A 111 12.46 -5.01 7.93
CA TYR A 111 11.49 -3.91 8.06
C TYR A 111 10.30 -4.25 8.95
N VAL A 112 9.91 -5.53 9.02
CA VAL A 112 8.79 -5.99 9.85
C VAL A 112 9.30 -6.51 11.19
N HIS A 113 10.15 -7.54 11.20
CA HIS A 113 10.57 -8.17 12.47
C HIS A 113 11.58 -7.34 13.25
N ARG A 114 12.60 -6.79 12.58
CA ARG A 114 13.56 -5.84 13.20
C ARG A 114 13.09 -4.39 13.17
N GLN A 115 11.92 -4.13 12.58
CA GLN A 115 11.25 -2.84 12.58
C GLN A 115 12.13 -1.68 12.09
N TYR A 116 13.08 -1.96 11.19
CA TYR A 116 14.04 -0.97 10.72
C TYR A 116 13.32 0.25 10.12
N ARG A 117 13.77 1.45 10.51
CA ARG A 117 13.32 2.71 9.95
C ARG A 117 14.52 3.61 9.69
N PRO A 118 14.67 4.18 8.48
CA PRO A 118 15.69 5.19 8.26
C PRO A 118 15.41 6.43 9.11
N ARG A 119 16.46 7.08 9.64
CA ARG A 119 16.32 8.33 10.42
C ARG A 119 15.80 9.49 9.57
N THR A 120 16.28 9.58 8.34
CA THR A 120 15.88 10.57 7.34
C THR A 120 15.75 9.91 5.98
N PHE A 121 14.92 10.48 5.12
CA PHE A 121 14.79 10.04 3.74
C PHE A 121 14.90 11.28 2.84
N PRO A 122 15.81 11.29 1.85
CA PRO A 122 16.16 12.51 1.10
C PRO A 122 15.16 12.86 -0.02
N TRP A 123 14.07 12.11 -0.14
CA TRP A 123 13.09 12.28 -1.21
C TRP A 123 11.66 12.37 -0.61
N PRO A 124 10.79 13.25 -1.12
CA PRO A 124 11.10 14.31 -2.08
C PRO A 124 12.00 15.38 -1.43
N ALA A 125 12.84 16.05 -2.22
CA ALA A 125 13.67 17.15 -1.73
C ALA A 125 12.81 18.33 -1.24
N GLU A 126 11.65 18.50 -1.86
CA GLU A 126 10.61 19.46 -1.53
C GLU A 126 9.63 18.84 -0.52
N GLY A 127 9.91 19.00 0.78
CA GLY A 127 9.02 18.58 1.85
C GLY A 127 9.66 18.68 3.23
N PRO A 128 8.87 18.70 4.33
CA PRO A 128 9.41 18.72 5.69
C PRO A 128 10.33 17.53 5.92
N ALA A 129 11.56 17.82 6.36
CA ALA A 129 12.55 16.81 6.66
C ALA A 129 11.98 15.82 7.70
N GLY A 130 11.84 14.55 7.31
CA GLY A 130 11.36 13.50 8.20
C GLY A 130 9.91 13.04 7.99
N TYR A 131 9.05 13.79 7.30
CA TYR A 131 7.69 13.25 7.05
C TYR A 131 7.71 12.00 6.15
N GLY A 132 8.64 11.94 5.20
CA GLY A 132 8.77 10.78 4.31
C GLY A 132 8.95 9.44 5.03
N VAL A 133 9.59 9.43 6.20
CA VAL A 133 9.78 8.19 6.98
C VAL A 133 8.49 7.70 7.64
N ARG A 134 7.47 8.55 7.80
CA ARG A 134 6.12 8.14 8.23
C ARG A 134 5.34 7.52 7.09
N VAL A 135 5.49 8.06 5.87
CA VAL A 135 4.83 7.50 4.69
C VAL A 135 5.40 6.14 4.30
N ILE A 136 6.70 5.91 4.55
CA ILE A 136 7.28 4.57 4.43
C ILE A 136 6.57 3.57 5.35
N ASP A 137 6.21 3.95 6.58
CA ASP A 137 5.51 3.07 7.52
C ASP A 137 4.09 2.72 7.04
N GLN A 138 3.42 3.59 6.28
CA GLN A 138 2.15 3.26 5.62
C GLN A 138 2.35 2.13 4.61
N GLY A 139 3.41 2.22 3.81
CA GLY A 139 3.82 1.14 2.91
C GLY A 139 4.16 -0.15 3.64
N VAL A 140 4.89 -0.06 4.76
CA VAL A 140 5.20 -1.23 5.61
C VAL A 140 3.90 -1.86 6.12
N GLY A 141 2.93 -1.06 6.56
CA GLY A 141 1.62 -1.53 7.00
C GLY A 141 0.88 -2.32 5.92
N ARG A 142 0.93 -1.83 4.67
CA ARG A 142 0.39 -2.57 3.52
C ARG A 142 1.08 -3.92 3.35
N ALA A 143 2.40 -3.98 3.53
CA ALA A 143 3.16 -5.23 3.46
C ALA A 143 2.77 -6.22 4.57
N ILE A 144 2.58 -5.72 5.79
CA ILE A 144 2.23 -6.54 6.96
C ILE A 144 0.94 -7.31 6.71
N TRP A 145 -0.07 -6.72 6.05
CA TRP A 145 -1.30 -7.44 5.67
C TRP A 145 -1.03 -8.72 4.87
N PHE A 146 -0.11 -8.67 3.91
CA PHE A 146 0.26 -9.83 3.09
C PHE A 146 1.21 -10.78 3.82
N VAL A 147 2.20 -10.24 4.54
CA VAL A 147 3.15 -11.04 5.33
C VAL A 147 2.44 -11.83 6.42
N GLY A 148 1.44 -11.21 7.05
CA GLY A 148 0.59 -11.83 8.05
C GLY A 148 -0.43 -12.80 7.46
N GLY A 149 -0.43 -13.02 6.14
CA GLY A 149 -1.32 -13.98 5.49
C GLY A 149 -2.80 -13.65 5.62
N THR A 150 -3.13 -12.36 5.73
CA THR A 150 -4.50 -11.83 5.91
C THR A 150 -5.23 -12.34 7.16
N ASP A 151 -4.49 -12.87 8.14
CA ASP A 151 -4.95 -13.23 9.49
C ASP A 151 -4.98 -11.97 10.38
N ALA A 152 -6.17 -11.60 10.86
CA ALA A 152 -6.36 -10.35 11.59
C ALA A 152 -5.55 -10.28 12.89
N ASP A 153 -5.48 -11.39 13.63
CA ASP A 153 -4.79 -11.45 14.92
C ASP A 153 -3.28 -11.39 14.70
N HIS A 154 -2.76 -12.15 13.73
CA HIS A 154 -1.34 -12.13 13.42
C HIS A 154 -0.87 -10.76 12.89
N VAL A 155 -1.64 -10.12 12.01
CA VAL A 155 -1.36 -8.77 11.52
C VAL A 155 -1.35 -7.77 12.68
N ALA A 156 -2.33 -7.85 13.58
CA ALA A 156 -2.39 -6.98 14.75
C ALA A 156 -1.22 -7.19 15.71
N ASP A 157 -0.80 -8.43 15.94
CA ASP A 157 0.36 -8.77 16.78
C ASP A 157 1.67 -8.21 16.18
N LEU A 158 1.84 -8.33 14.86
CA LEU A 158 2.98 -7.74 14.16
C LEU A 158 3.01 -6.22 14.33
N ILE A 159 1.87 -5.53 14.19
CA ILE A 159 1.79 -4.07 14.37
C ILE A 159 2.00 -3.68 15.84
N ALA A 160 1.46 -4.44 16.79
CA ALA A 160 1.63 -4.20 18.23
C ALA A 160 3.11 -4.26 18.66
N GLY A 161 3.95 -5.04 17.96
CA GLY A 161 5.38 -5.06 18.18
C GLY A 161 6.09 -3.72 17.91
N PHE A 162 5.53 -2.85 17.04
CA PHE A 162 6.15 -1.57 16.69
C PHE A 162 5.97 -0.52 17.80
N PRO A 163 6.89 0.48 17.88
CA PRO A 163 6.69 1.66 18.71
C PRO A 163 5.35 2.33 18.44
N GLU A 164 4.65 2.71 19.51
CA GLU A 164 3.28 3.24 19.49
C GLU A 164 3.09 4.37 18.46
N HIS A 165 4.03 5.32 18.41
CA HIS A 165 4.01 6.46 17.49
C HIS A 165 4.04 6.08 15.99
N ARG A 166 4.30 4.81 15.62
CA ARG A 166 4.28 4.30 14.24
C ARG A 166 3.00 3.54 13.91
N ARG A 167 2.28 3.06 14.92
CA ARG A 167 1.16 2.11 14.76
C ARG A 167 0.02 2.69 13.93
N ALA A 168 -0.31 3.96 14.10
CA ALA A 168 -1.35 4.61 13.29
C ALA A 168 -1.05 4.56 11.78
N ASP A 169 0.19 4.80 11.37
CA ASP A 169 0.59 4.73 9.97
C ASP A 169 0.56 3.28 9.45
N LEU A 170 0.97 2.31 10.27
CA LEU A 170 0.93 0.88 9.94
C LEU A 170 -0.51 0.36 9.80
N TYR A 171 -1.40 0.71 10.73
CA TYR A 171 -2.82 0.35 10.67
C TYR A 171 -3.52 0.97 9.46
N ALA A 172 -3.21 2.23 9.12
CA ALA A 172 -3.72 2.84 7.89
C ALA A 172 -3.26 2.07 6.64
N GLY A 173 -2.00 1.67 6.58
CA GLY A 173 -1.48 0.84 5.51
C GLY A 173 -2.16 -0.53 5.41
N ALA A 174 -2.32 -1.22 6.54
CA ALA A 174 -2.98 -2.52 6.59
C ALA A 174 -4.46 -2.44 6.19
N GLY A 175 -5.20 -1.44 6.69
CA GLY A 175 -6.59 -1.18 6.27
C GLY A 175 -6.72 -0.90 4.78
N LEU A 176 -5.79 -0.12 4.21
CA LEU A 176 -5.73 0.11 2.76
C LEU A 176 -5.51 -1.19 2.00
N ALA A 177 -4.56 -2.04 2.42
CA ALA A 177 -4.29 -3.32 1.77
C ALA A 177 -5.48 -4.28 1.86
N ALA A 178 -6.10 -4.40 3.03
CA ALA A 178 -7.29 -5.21 3.27
C ALA A 178 -8.44 -4.81 2.34
N THR A 179 -8.69 -3.51 2.17
CA THR A 179 -9.75 -3.03 1.27
C THR A 179 -9.37 -3.12 -0.20
N TYR A 180 -8.14 -2.77 -0.58
CA TYR A 180 -7.72 -2.71 -1.98
C TYR A 180 -7.52 -4.10 -2.60
N ALA A 181 -6.81 -4.99 -1.90
CA ALA A 181 -6.43 -6.31 -2.37
C ALA A 181 -7.37 -7.42 -1.88
N GLY A 182 -8.05 -7.22 -0.75
CA GLY A 182 -8.90 -8.24 -0.15
C GLY A 182 -8.08 -9.34 0.53
N GLY A 183 -8.61 -10.57 0.50
CA GLY A 183 -7.97 -11.76 1.05
C GLY A 183 -8.46 -12.18 2.44
N ALA A 184 -9.42 -11.45 3.02
CA ALA A 184 -10.04 -11.79 4.29
C ALA A 184 -11.57 -11.86 4.17
N ALA A 185 -12.19 -12.72 4.97
CA ALA A 185 -13.63 -12.81 5.11
C ALA A 185 -14.15 -11.70 6.05
N GLU A 186 -15.47 -11.49 6.09
CA GLU A 186 -16.10 -10.47 6.92
C GLU A 186 -15.71 -10.56 8.39
N ALA A 187 -15.76 -11.77 8.97
CA ALA A 187 -15.39 -12.01 10.36
C ALA A 187 -13.94 -11.58 10.67
N GLU A 188 -13.01 -11.83 9.74
CA GLU A 188 -11.61 -11.41 9.88
C GLU A 188 -11.46 -9.89 9.78
N LEU A 189 -12.21 -9.24 8.88
CA LEU A 189 -12.19 -7.77 8.78
C LEU A 189 -12.76 -7.12 10.05
N ILE A 190 -13.84 -7.68 10.62
CA ILE A 190 -14.41 -7.23 11.90
C ILE A 190 -13.38 -7.42 13.01
N ARG A 191 -12.76 -8.60 13.09
CA ARG A 191 -11.71 -8.90 14.06
C ARG A 191 -10.55 -7.93 13.95
N PHE A 192 -10.08 -7.63 12.74
CA PHE A 192 -8.99 -6.68 12.53
C PHE A 192 -9.36 -5.28 12.99
N ARG A 193 -10.59 -4.83 12.73
CA ARG A 193 -11.12 -3.55 13.22
C ARG A 193 -11.15 -3.49 14.74
N GLU A 194 -11.58 -4.56 15.41
CA GLU A 194 -11.58 -4.65 16.88
C GLU A 194 -10.17 -4.61 17.45
N ARG A 195 -9.25 -5.41 16.89
CA ARG A 195 -7.84 -5.45 17.32
C ARG A 195 -7.12 -4.11 17.11
N ALA A 196 -7.53 -3.31 16.13
CA ALA A 196 -6.97 -1.98 15.91
C ALA A 196 -7.29 -1.00 17.06
N GLY A 197 -8.37 -1.21 17.82
CA GLY A 197 -8.71 -0.41 19.00
C GLY A 197 -8.76 1.10 18.72
N GLU A 198 -7.90 1.86 19.40
CA GLU A 198 -7.75 3.31 19.21
C GLU A 198 -7.38 3.72 17.77
N TYR A 199 -6.75 2.82 17.01
CA TYR A 199 -6.35 3.06 15.62
C TYR A 199 -7.45 2.75 14.60
N ARG A 200 -8.70 2.49 15.04
CA ARG A 200 -9.84 2.23 14.15
C ARG A 200 -10.04 3.33 13.09
N ALA A 201 -9.85 4.59 13.46
CA ALA A 201 -9.95 5.73 12.54
C ALA A 201 -8.84 5.72 11.48
N ALA A 202 -7.65 5.23 11.81
CA ALA A 202 -6.55 5.07 10.87
C ALA A 202 -6.84 3.93 9.87
N VAL A 203 -7.38 2.80 10.35
CA VAL A 203 -7.84 1.70 9.47
C VAL A 203 -8.92 2.19 8.51
N ALA A 204 -9.93 2.91 9.00
CA ALA A 204 -11.00 3.49 8.19
C ALA A 204 -10.45 4.48 7.15
N GLN A 205 -9.51 5.35 7.53
CA GLN A 205 -8.83 6.26 6.60
C GLN A 205 -8.15 5.49 5.46
N GLY A 206 -7.38 4.45 5.78
CA GLY A 206 -6.72 3.61 4.78
C GLY A 206 -7.71 2.92 3.85
N SER A 207 -8.78 2.36 4.42
CA SER A 207 -9.88 1.75 3.67
C SER A 207 -10.57 2.74 2.72
N ALA A 208 -10.83 3.97 3.17
CA ALA A 208 -11.42 5.02 2.34
C ALA A 208 -10.53 5.42 1.16
N PHE A 209 -9.20 5.50 1.36
CA PHE A 209 -8.26 5.72 0.25
C PHE A 209 -8.28 4.57 -0.76
N ALA A 210 -8.34 3.32 -0.31
CA ALA A 210 -8.47 2.16 -1.19
C ALA A 210 -9.79 2.17 -1.97
N ALA A 211 -10.90 2.48 -1.31
CA ALA A 211 -12.22 2.62 -1.92
C ALA A 211 -12.23 3.73 -2.98
N GLY A 212 -11.75 4.94 -2.64
CA GLY A 212 -11.63 6.05 -3.58
C GLY A 212 -10.78 5.72 -4.81
N ALA A 213 -9.66 5.00 -4.61
CA ALA A 213 -8.84 4.53 -5.72
C ALA A 213 -9.57 3.54 -6.64
N ARG A 214 -10.38 2.63 -6.09
CA ARG A 214 -11.17 1.66 -6.85
C ARG A 214 -12.36 2.29 -7.58
N VAL A 215 -13.02 3.26 -6.94
CA VAL A 215 -14.10 4.06 -7.55
C VAL A 215 -13.56 4.87 -8.73
N ARG A 216 -12.46 5.61 -8.54
CA ARG A 216 -11.81 6.38 -9.63
C ARG A 216 -11.37 5.48 -10.79
N ALA A 217 -10.93 4.27 -10.48
CA ALA A 217 -10.55 3.28 -11.49
C ALA A 217 -11.75 2.65 -12.22
N GLY A 218 -12.97 2.77 -11.69
CA GLY A 218 -14.14 2.02 -12.18
C GLY A 218 -14.01 0.52 -11.97
N LEU A 219 -13.30 0.10 -10.90
CA LEU A 219 -12.94 -1.29 -10.62
C LEU A 219 -13.35 -1.70 -9.20
N VAL A 220 -14.53 -1.27 -8.74
CA VAL A 220 -15.11 -1.73 -7.48
C VAL A 220 -15.57 -3.18 -7.65
N VAL A 221 -15.14 -4.05 -6.75
CA VAL A 221 -15.49 -5.48 -6.70
C VAL A 221 -15.97 -5.85 -5.29
N PRO A 222 -16.61 -7.02 -5.09
CA PRO A 222 -17.31 -7.33 -3.83
C PRO A 222 -16.48 -7.21 -2.55
N HIS A 223 -15.19 -7.56 -2.58
CA HIS A 223 -14.34 -7.41 -1.38
C HIS A 223 -14.05 -5.95 -1.04
N ASN A 224 -14.09 -5.03 -2.01
CA ASN A 224 -13.99 -3.60 -1.73
C ASN A 224 -15.24 -3.11 -0.98
N GLU A 225 -16.42 -3.56 -1.40
CA GLU A 225 -17.69 -3.23 -0.75
C GLU A 225 -17.71 -3.75 0.68
N LEU A 226 -17.35 -5.03 0.86
CA LEU A 226 -17.29 -5.67 2.18
C LEU A 226 -16.35 -4.93 3.13
N ALA A 227 -15.09 -4.72 2.74
CA ALA A 227 -14.12 -4.07 3.61
C ALA A 227 -14.44 -2.59 3.88
N THR A 228 -15.01 -1.88 2.91
CA THR A 228 -15.44 -0.49 3.14
C THR A 228 -16.65 -0.44 4.08
N SER A 229 -17.60 -1.37 3.96
CA SER A 229 -18.72 -1.50 4.88
C SER A 229 -18.23 -1.76 6.31
N VAL A 230 -17.32 -2.74 6.49
CA VAL A 230 -16.80 -3.11 7.82
C VAL A 230 -15.97 -1.99 8.45
N PHE A 231 -15.04 -1.38 7.71
CA PHE A 231 -14.10 -0.40 8.28
C PHE A 231 -14.65 1.03 8.32
N CYS A 232 -15.43 1.42 7.32
CA CYS A 232 -15.93 2.80 7.18
C CYS A 232 -17.42 2.93 7.53
N GLY A 233 -18.18 1.83 7.59
CA GLY A 233 -19.64 1.87 7.78
C GLY A 233 -20.39 2.44 6.57
N MET A 234 -19.81 2.37 5.37
CA MET A 234 -20.31 3.04 4.17
C MET A 234 -20.03 2.23 2.90
N THR A 235 -20.68 2.61 1.81
CA THR A 235 -20.33 2.11 0.47
C THR A 235 -19.00 2.70 -0.03
N PRO A 236 -18.32 2.04 -0.99
CA PRO A 236 -17.12 2.61 -1.63
C PRO A 236 -17.34 3.99 -2.24
N ALA A 237 -18.52 4.25 -2.81
CA ALA A 237 -18.86 5.54 -3.41
C ALA A 237 -18.99 6.66 -2.37
N GLU A 238 -19.57 6.37 -1.20
CA GLU A 238 -19.67 7.35 -0.11
C GLU A 238 -18.31 7.62 0.52
N ALA A 239 -17.51 6.57 0.76
CA ALA A 239 -16.13 6.72 1.25
C ALA A 239 -15.28 7.55 0.27
N ALA A 240 -15.45 7.36 -1.04
CA ALA A 240 -14.79 8.18 -2.05
C ALA A 240 -15.18 9.66 -1.94
N LYS A 241 -16.47 9.97 -1.74
CA LYS A 241 -16.93 11.36 -1.53
C LYS A 241 -16.29 11.99 -0.29
N VAL A 242 -16.12 11.24 0.80
CA VAL A 242 -15.40 11.71 2.00
C VAL A 242 -13.96 12.07 1.66
N THR A 243 -13.25 11.20 0.91
CA THR A 243 -11.88 11.48 0.50
C THR A 243 -11.78 12.70 -0.41
N ASP A 244 -12.70 12.89 -1.35
CA ASP A 244 -12.71 14.04 -2.26
C ASP A 244 -13.05 15.35 -1.56
N ALA A 245 -14.00 15.33 -0.61
CA ALA A 245 -14.43 16.50 0.15
C ALA A 245 -13.34 17.04 1.10
N THR A 246 -12.47 16.14 1.58
CA THR A 246 -11.43 16.46 2.58
C THR A 246 -10.08 16.80 1.97
N VAL A 247 -9.95 16.82 0.63
CA VAL A 247 -8.70 17.23 -0.04
C VAL A 247 -8.38 18.67 0.35
N PRO A 248 -7.22 18.94 0.97
CA PRO A 248 -6.84 20.30 1.36
C PRO A 248 -6.73 21.21 0.13
N ARG A 249 -7.37 22.38 0.19
CA ARG A 249 -7.35 23.39 -0.88
C ARG A 249 -6.36 24.53 -0.63
N ASP A 250 -5.78 24.57 0.57
CA ASP A 250 -4.99 25.70 1.07
C ASP A 250 -3.47 25.50 0.94
N THR A 251 -2.75 26.60 1.18
CA THR A 251 -1.31 26.83 0.99
C THR A 251 -0.37 25.95 1.84
N PRO A 252 0.95 26.01 1.58
CA PRO A 252 1.96 25.27 2.35
C PRO A 252 1.87 25.55 3.85
N ASP A 253 1.97 24.50 4.65
CA ASP A 253 1.98 24.52 6.12
C ASP A 253 3.16 23.65 6.60
N ALA A 254 3.50 23.73 7.89
CA ALA A 254 4.53 22.89 8.51
C ALA A 254 4.21 21.39 8.38
N VAL A 255 2.92 21.04 8.37
CA VAL A 255 2.43 19.68 8.12
C VAL A 255 2.08 19.51 6.64
N PRO A 256 2.60 18.49 5.93
CA PRO A 256 2.30 18.28 4.51
C PRO A 256 0.81 18.13 4.23
N ALA A 257 0.34 18.65 3.09
CA ALA A 257 -1.06 18.53 2.68
C ALA A 257 -1.55 17.07 2.69
N TYR A 258 -0.69 16.11 2.35
CA TYR A 258 -1.03 14.68 2.42
C TYR A 258 -1.34 14.20 3.84
N GLU A 259 -0.58 14.65 4.85
CA GLU A 259 -0.88 14.31 6.25
C GLU A 259 -2.15 15.00 6.72
N ARG A 260 -2.37 16.27 6.34
CA ARG A 260 -3.61 16.98 6.67
C ARG A 260 -4.83 16.27 6.08
N TRP A 261 -4.73 15.82 4.82
CA TRP A 261 -5.77 15.04 4.16
C TRP A 261 -6.09 13.74 4.91
N ARG A 262 -5.05 12.96 5.24
CA ARG A 262 -5.22 11.72 6.02
C ARG A 262 -5.89 11.97 7.36
N ARG A 263 -5.46 13.00 8.10
CA ARG A 263 -6.05 13.36 9.39
C ARG A 263 -7.50 13.80 9.26
N ALA A 264 -7.84 14.60 8.24
CA ALA A 264 -9.20 15.02 7.98
C ALA A 264 -10.12 13.83 7.68
N VAL A 265 -9.68 12.89 6.84
CA VAL A 265 -10.42 11.66 6.57
C VAL A 265 -10.58 10.80 7.84
N ALA A 266 -9.52 10.62 8.62
CA ALA A 266 -9.60 9.86 9.86
C ALA A 266 -10.57 10.50 10.88
N ALA A 267 -10.58 11.83 10.98
CA ALA A 267 -11.47 12.58 11.87
C ALA A 267 -12.95 12.40 11.49
N GLU A 268 -13.28 12.37 10.19
CA GLU A 268 -14.64 12.07 9.72
C GLU A 268 -15.14 10.71 10.21
N PHE A 269 -14.28 9.69 10.22
CA PHE A 269 -14.66 8.37 10.71
C PHE A 269 -14.68 8.28 12.23
N GLN A 270 -13.79 9.02 12.92
CA GLN A 270 -13.80 9.08 14.38
C GLN A 270 -15.09 9.73 14.92
N ALA A 271 -15.58 10.79 14.29
CA ALA A 271 -16.81 11.48 14.69
C ALA A 271 -18.08 10.61 14.51
N ARG A 272 -17.99 9.55 13.70
CA ARG A 272 -19.12 8.67 13.35
C ARG A 272 -19.12 7.34 14.11
N SER A 273 -18.09 7.08 14.91
CA SER A 273 -17.76 5.77 15.49
C SER A 273 -17.82 5.74 17.00
#